data_AF-A0A922WPF8-F1
#
_entry.id   AF-A0A922WPF8-F1
#
_cell.length_a   1.000
_cell.length_b   1.000
_cell.length_c   1.000
_cell.angle_alpha   90.00
_cell.angle_beta   90.00
_cell.angle_gamma   90.00
#
_symmetry.space_group_name_H-M   'P 1'
#
loop_
_entity.id
_entity.type
_entity.pdbx_description
1 polymer ?
#
loop_
_entity_poly.entity_id
_entity_poly.type
_entity_poly.pdbx_seq_one_letter_code
_entity_poly.pdbx_strand_id
1 'polypeptide(L)'
;ALGVDPTEYDYKVFAITNQIARQVFPVELDIDSPAFRRQMEKLRLAAERIEEGKARGGIGGLIARASGMAGAGLAFARMYLQRPKSNALPQSIRLQPAW
;
A
#
# COMPACT_ATOMS: atom_id res chain seq x y z
N ALA A 1 -4.27 -22.24 6.68
CA ALA A 1 -3.80 -21.11 5.83
C ALA A 1 -3.45 -21.66 4.45
N LEU A 2 -3.63 -20.88 3.38
CA LEU A 2 -3.52 -21.30 1.96
C LEU A 2 -2.12 -21.78 1.49
N GLY A 3 -1.18 -22.03 2.41
CA GLY A 3 0.18 -22.51 2.10
C GLY A 3 1.12 -21.49 1.45
N VAL A 4 0.69 -20.23 1.33
CA VAL A 4 1.45 -19.13 0.72
C VAL A 4 1.81 -18.11 1.80
N ASP A 5 3.01 -17.54 1.72
CA ASP A 5 3.42 -16.42 2.57
C ASP A 5 2.53 -15.19 2.28
N PRO A 6 1.86 -14.60 3.30
CA PRO A 6 0.96 -13.46 3.08
C PRO A 6 1.63 -12.26 2.41
N THR A 7 2.90 -11.99 2.74
CA THR A 7 3.63 -10.85 2.17
C THR A 7 3.92 -11.09 0.69
N GLU A 8 4.36 -12.29 0.33
CA GLU A 8 4.55 -12.70 -1.06
C GLU A 8 3.25 -12.60 -1.87
N TYR A 9 2.14 -13.08 -1.29
CA TYR A 9 0.83 -13.01 -1.93
C TYR A 9 0.39 -11.57 -2.19
N ASP A 10 0.53 -10.68 -1.20
CA ASP A 10 0.17 -9.26 -1.33
C ASP A 10 0.95 -8.58 -2.45
N TYR A 11 2.25 -8.86 -2.57
CA TYR A 11 3.06 -8.31 -3.66
C TYR A 11 2.67 -8.86 -5.03
N LYS A 12 2.27 -10.13 -5.11
CA LYS A 12 1.73 -10.69 -6.36
C LYS A 12 0.43 -9.99 -6.77
N VAL A 13 -0.46 -9.71 -5.82
CA VAL A 13 -1.69 -8.94 -6.07
C VAL A 13 -1.36 -7.53 -6.55
N PHE A 14 -0.38 -6.85 -5.93
CA PHE A 14 0.06 -5.53 -6.40
C PHE A 14 0.62 -5.56 -7.82
N ALA A 15 1.40 -6.59 -8.17
CA ALA A 15 1.94 -6.72 -9.52
C ALA A 15 0.81 -6.84 -10.57
N ILE A 16 -0.16 -7.72 -10.34
CA ILE A 16 -1.28 -7.95 -11.26
C ILE A 16 -2.16 -6.70 -11.37
N THR A 17 -2.52 -6.10 -10.24
CA THR A 17 -3.37 -4.88 -10.24
C THR A 17 -2.67 -3.70 -10.91
N ASN A 18 -1.36 -3.55 -10.72
CA ASN A 18 -0.59 -2.53 -11.42
C ASN A 18 -0.55 -2.82 -12.95
N GLN A 19 -0.37 -4.08 -13.36
CA GLN A 19 -0.46 -4.46 -14.79
C GLN A 19 -1.82 -4.15 -15.42
N ILE A 20 -2.92 -4.32 -14.68
CA ILE A 20 -4.26 -3.94 -15.15
C ILE A 20 -4.34 -2.40 -15.29
N ALA A 21 -3.90 -1.67 -14.27
CA ALA A 21 -3.91 -0.20 -14.24
C ALA A 21 -3.11 0.41 -15.41
N ARG A 22 -1.98 -0.20 -15.79
CA ARG A 22 -1.13 0.20 -16.93
C ARG A 22 -1.85 0.22 -18.28
N GLN A 23 -2.93 -0.51 -18.43
CA GLN A 23 -3.64 -0.55 -19.71
C GLN A 23 -4.49 0.71 -19.92
N VAL A 24 -4.79 1.46 -18.86
CA VAL A 24 -5.74 2.58 -18.89
C VAL A 24 -5.18 3.88 -18.31
N PHE A 25 -4.19 3.84 -17.42
CA PHE A 25 -3.60 5.03 -16.81
C PHE A 25 -2.24 5.40 -17.42
N PRO A 26 -1.98 6.69 -17.71
CA PRO A 26 -0.71 7.16 -18.27
C PRO A 26 0.44 7.24 -17.25
N VAL A 27 0.19 6.76 -16.03
CA VAL A 27 1.13 6.75 -14.92
C VAL A 27 0.99 5.45 -14.12
N GLU A 28 2.08 5.04 -13.48
CA GLU A 28 2.18 3.87 -12.64
C GLU A 28 2.67 4.24 -11.24
N LEU A 29 2.14 3.53 -10.25
CA LEU A 29 2.69 3.58 -8.91
C LEU A 29 4.00 2.78 -8.87
N ASP A 30 5.05 3.35 -8.29
CA ASP A 30 6.34 2.67 -8.17
C ASP A 30 6.35 1.68 -6.98
N ILE A 31 5.61 0.58 -7.13
CA ILE A 31 5.40 -0.44 -6.10
C ILE A 31 6.67 -1.25 -5.74
N ASP A 32 7.64 -1.28 -6.66
CA ASP A 32 8.91 -1.97 -6.45
C ASP A 32 9.94 -1.13 -5.69
N SER A 33 9.68 0.18 -5.56
CA SER A 33 10.55 1.07 -4.79
C SER A 33 10.67 0.58 -3.34
N PRO A 34 11.89 0.42 -2.82
CA PRO A 34 12.10 0.14 -1.40
C PRO A 34 11.47 1.22 -0.50
N ALA A 35 11.35 2.46 -0.98
CA ALA A 35 10.71 3.53 -0.24
C ALA A 35 9.20 3.33 -0.09
N PHE A 36 8.54 2.87 -1.16
CA PHE A 36 7.13 2.53 -1.17
C PHE A 36 6.84 1.37 -0.21
N ARG A 37 7.59 0.26 -0.36
CA ARG A 37 7.46 -0.92 0.50
C ARG A 37 7.65 -0.59 1.99
N ARG A 38 8.64 0.27 2.31
CA ARG A 38 8.84 0.76 3.69
C ARG A 38 7.66 1.56 4.22
N GLN A 39 6.94 2.34 3.39
CA GLN A 39 5.78 3.08 3.86
C GLN A 39 4.56 2.17 4.04
N MET A 40 4.39 1.17 3.17
CA MET A 40 3.34 0.15 3.32
C MET A 40 3.52 -0.63 4.64
N GLU A 41 4.75 -1.02 4.98
CA GLU A 41 5.02 -1.69 6.26
C GLU A 41 4.73 -0.77 7.46
N LYS A 42 5.07 0.52 7.36
CA LYS A 42 4.72 1.49 8.40
C LYS A 42 3.21 1.65 8.56
N LEU A 43 2.43 1.60 7.48
CA LEU A 43 0.98 1.60 7.55
C LEU A 43 0.45 0.35 8.24
N ARG A 44 0.99 -0.83 7.92
CA ARG A 44 0.62 -2.11 8.56
C ARG A 44 0.86 -2.06 10.07
N LEU A 45 2.06 -1.67 10.49
CA LEU A 45 2.43 -1.52 11.91
C LEU A 45 1.60 -0.43 12.61
N ALA A 46 1.26 0.65 11.91
CA ALA A 46 0.39 1.70 12.45
C ALA A 46 -1.04 1.19 12.67
N ALA A 47 -1.57 0.38 11.75
CA ALA A 47 -2.87 -0.25 11.89
C ALA A 47 -2.89 -1.21 13.09
N GLU A 48 -1.86 -2.05 13.24
CA GLU A 48 -1.71 -2.93 14.41
C GLU A 48 -1.71 -2.13 15.72
N ARG A 49 -0.94 -1.04 15.80
CA ARG A 49 -0.90 -0.18 16.98
C ARG A 49 -2.25 0.47 17.31
N ILE A 50 -3.02 0.83 16.29
CA ILE A 50 -4.37 1.37 16.47
C ILE A 50 -5.28 0.29 17.07
N GLU A 51 -5.24 -0.94 16.55
CA GLU A 51 -6.04 -2.05 17.06
C GLU A 51 -5.64 -2.43 18.49
N GLU A 52 -4.35 -2.52 18.79
CA GLU A 52 -3.85 -2.71 20.15
C GLU A 52 -4.34 -1.62 21.11
N GLY A 53 -4.29 -0.36 20.67
CA GLY A 53 -4.76 0.78 21.46
C GLY A 53 -6.28 0.76 21.68
N LYS A 54 -7.06 0.29 20.70
CA LYS A 54 -8.51 0.06 20.85
C LYS A 54 -8.78 -1.05 21.86
N ALA A 55 -8.06 -2.16 21.77
CA ALA A 55 -8.19 -3.29 22.69
C ALA A 55 -7.81 -2.90 24.13
N ARG A 56 -6.78 -2.08 24.32
CA ARG A 56 -6.32 -1.62 25.64
C ARG A 56 -7.29 -0.65 26.32
N GLY A 57 -7.88 0.28 25.56
CA GLY A 57 -8.73 1.34 26.11
C GLY A 57 -7.98 2.31 27.06
N GLY A 58 -8.74 3.21 27.70
CA GLY A 58 -8.20 4.22 28.61
C GLY A 58 -7.23 5.22 27.97
N ILE A 59 -6.52 6.00 28.80
CA ILE A 59 -5.59 7.04 28.34
C ILE A 59 -4.43 6.43 27.54
N GLY A 60 -3.86 5.31 28.02
CA GLY A 60 -2.79 4.62 27.33
C GLY A 60 -3.21 4.10 25.94
N GLY A 61 -4.43 3.58 25.82
CA GLY A 61 -4.99 3.16 24.53
C GLY A 61 -5.27 4.34 23.59
N LEU A 62 -5.73 5.48 24.11
CA LEU A 62 -5.90 6.70 23.32
C LEU A 62 -4.58 7.22 22.75
N ILE A 63 -3.51 7.23 23.55
CA ILE A 63 -2.16 7.63 23.10
C ILE A 63 -1.66 6.68 22.00
N ALA A 64 -1.79 5.36 22.20
CA ALA A 64 -1.40 4.37 21.20
C ALA A 64 -2.14 4.59 19.87
N ARG A 65 -3.46 4.76 19.91
CA ARG A 65 -4.29 5.06 18.73
C ARG A 65 -3.86 6.35 18.04
N ALA A 66 -3.68 7.44 18.80
CA ALA A 66 -3.27 8.72 18.24
C ALA A 66 -1.90 8.62 17.55
N SER A 67 -0.93 7.94 18.17
CA SER A 67 0.39 7.73 17.58
C SER A 67 0.35 6.86 16.32
N GLY A 68 -0.50 5.82 16.31
CA GLY A 68 -0.73 4.99 15.13
C GLY A 68 -1.37 5.78 13.99
N MET A 69 -2.42 6.56 14.27
CA MET A 69 -3.08 7.41 13.27
C MET A 69 -2.12 8.46 12.68
N ALA A 70 -1.30 9.10 13.52
CA ALA A 70 -0.29 10.04 13.06
C ALA A 70 0.77 9.37 12.17
N GLY A 71 1.25 8.18 12.58
CA GLY A 71 2.20 7.39 11.79
C GLY A 71 1.62 6.96 10.44
N ALA A 72 0.36 6.53 10.42
CA ALA A 72 -0.35 6.17 9.19
C ALA A 72 -0.51 7.37 8.26
N GLY A 73 -0.96 8.51 8.79
CA GLY A 73 -1.11 9.75 8.03
C GLY A 73 0.22 10.19 7.40
N LEU A 74 1.33 10.12 8.14
CA LEU A 74 2.65 10.46 7.60
C LEU A 74 3.12 9.48 6.52
N ALA A 75 2.95 8.17 6.73
CA ALA A 75 3.33 7.15 5.75
C ALA A 75 2.54 7.32 4.45
N PHE A 76 1.22 7.56 4.56
CA PHE A 76 0.35 7.85 3.42
C PHE A 76 0.78 9.13 2.69
N ALA A 77 1.00 10.23 3.41
CA ALA A 77 1.44 11.49 2.82
C ALA A 77 2.77 11.35 2.05
N ARG A 78 3.71 10.55 2.57
CA ARG A 78 4.98 10.26 1.87
C ARG A 78 4.77 9.49 0.57
N MET A 79 3.87 8.51 0.55
CA MET A 79 3.54 7.78 -0.68
C MET A 79 2.77 8.64 -1.67
N TYR A 80 1.85 9.47 -1.18
CA TYR A 80 1.07 10.40 -2.01
C TYR A 80 1.98 11.38 -2.77
N LEU A 81 3.07 11.84 -2.12
CA LEU A 81 4.06 12.72 -2.72
C LEU A 81 5.19 11.98 -3.46
N GLN A 82 5.15 10.65 -3.52
CA GLN A 82 6.14 9.88 -4.26
C GLN A 82 5.94 10.06 -5.76
N ARG A 83 7.05 10.24 -6.49
CA ARG A 83 7.00 10.43 -7.94
C ARG A 83 6.46 9.16 -8.63
N PRO A 84 5.41 9.26 -9.44
CA PRO A 84 4.93 8.12 -10.23
C PRO A 84 5.86 7.85 -11.40
N LYS A 85 5.81 6.62 -11.92
CA LYS A 85 6.45 6.23 -13.19
C LYS A 85 5.54 6.64 -14.35
N SER A 86 6.12 7.10 -15.46
CA SER A 86 5.34 7.37 -16.67
C SER A 86 5.04 6.05 -17.38
N ASN A 87 3.82 5.91 -17.89
CA ASN A 87 3.38 4.74 -18.62
C ASN A 87 2.77 5.17 -19.96
N ALA A 88 3.40 4.76 -21.06
CA ALA A 88 2.89 5.03 -22.39
C ALA A 88 1.70 4.11 -22.69
N LEU A 89 0.55 4.70 -22.97
CA LEU A 89 -0.66 3.91 -23.24
C LEU A 89 -0.56 3.18 -24.59
N PRO A 90 -1.10 1.95 -24.69
CA PRO A 90 -1.20 1.24 -25.96
C PRO A 90 -1.98 2.06 -26.99
N GLN A 91 -1.53 2.05 -28.25
CA GLN A 91 -2.22 2.75 -29.35
C GLN A 91 -3.63 2.19 -29.64
N SER A 92 -3.86 0.92 -29.28
CA SER A 92 -5.16 0.26 -29.35
C SER A 92 -5.63 -0.06 -27.94
N ILE A 93 -6.72 0.58 -27.51
CA ILE A 93 -7.32 0.37 -26.19
C ILE A 93 -8.21 -0.87 -26.26
N ARG A 94 -7.74 -1.96 -25.65
CA ARG A 94 -8.50 -3.20 -25.45
C ARG A 94 -8.15 -3.79 -24.09
N LEU A 95 -9.12 -4.41 -23.42
CA LEU A 95 -8.85 -5.11 -22.17
C LEU A 95 -8.04 -6.38 -22.47
N GLN A 96 -6.81 -6.43 -21.99
CA GLN A 96 -5.96 -7.63 -22.03
C GLN A 96 -5.91 -8.25 -20.63
N PRO A 97 -6.01 -9.59 -20.51
CA PRO A 97 -5.86 -10.24 -19.22
C PRO A 97 -4.44 -10.00 -18.66
N ALA A 98 -4.36 -9.80 -17.34
CA ALA A 98 -3.12 -9.77 -16.56
C ALA A 98 -3.14 -10.94 -15.56
N TRP A 99 -2.00 -11.57 -15.31
CA TRP A 99 -1.89 -12.82 -14.54
C TRP A 99 -0.66 -12.84 -13.62
#